data_AF-A0A4Y7U4D8-F1
#
_entry.id   AF-A0A4Y7U4D8-F1
#
_cell.length_a   1.000
_cell.length_b   1.000
_cell.length_c   1.000
_cell.angle_alpha   90.00
_cell.angle_beta   90.00
_cell.angle_gamma   90.00
#
_symmetry.space_group_name_H-M   'P 1'
#
loop_
_entity.id
_entity.type
_entity.pdbx_description
1 polymer ?
#
loop_
_entity_poly.entity_id
_entity_poly.type
_entity_poly.pdbx_seq_one_letter_code
_entity_poly.pdbx_strand_id
1 'polypeptide(L)'
;IWVSILGVAPFTMLLPYVSLFWVGTLSVIIGLILSSAFSAILVYATELMPGKVGLVAGLFFGFAFGMGGLGSAILGKIADATSIEYVFKICAFLPLIGIITGFLPNLEGRKKTE
;
A
#
# COMPACT_ATOMS: atom_id res chain seq x y z
N ILE A 1 2.05 -7.63 8.07
CA ILE A 1 1.25 -6.96 7.01
C ILE A 1 0.43 -5.81 7.59
N TRP A 2 -0.53 -6.09 8.47
CA TRP A 2 -1.44 -5.08 9.04
C TRP A 2 -0.75 -3.91 9.77
N VAL A 3 0.21 -4.20 10.66
CA VAL A 3 0.98 -3.18 11.40
C VAL A 3 1.76 -2.26 10.46
N SER A 4 2.32 -2.80 9.37
CA SER A 4 3.08 -2.00 8.39
C SER A 4 2.17 -1.08 7.56
N ILE A 5 0.98 -1.55 7.16
CA ILE A 5 0.04 -0.75 6.36
C ILE A 5 -0.61 0.35 7.20
N LEU A 6 -1.06 0.03 8.41
CA LEU A 6 -1.61 1.04 9.34
C LEU A 6 -0.54 1.95 9.91
N GLY A 7 0.68 1.45 10.07
CA GLY A 7 1.83 2.25 10.50
C GLY A 7 2.15 3.40 9.56
N VAL A 8 1.74 3.31 8.28
CA VAL A 8 1.93 4.39 7.30
C VAL A 8 0.88 5.50 7.40
N ALA A 9 -0.32 5.18 7.92
CA ALA A 9 -1.45 6.11 8.02
C ALA A 9 -1.15 7.44 8.73
N PRO A 10 -0.44 7.50 9.88
CA PRO A 10 -0.11 8.78 10.50
C PRO A 10 0.81 9.64 9.62
N PHE A 11 1.73 9.02 8.88
CA PHE A 11 2.65 9.75 7.99
C PHE A 11 1.92 10.29 6.76
N THR A 12 1.01 9.52 6.17
CA THR A 12 0.21 9.98 5.03
C THR A 12 -0.82 11.03 5.41
N MET A 13 -1.39 10.96 6.62
CA MET A 13 -2.27 12.01 7.15
C MET A 13 -1.56 13.32 7.42
N LEU A 14 -0.26 13.28 7.72
CA LEU A 14 0.53 14.48 8.00
C LEU A 14 1.00 15.19 6.71
N LEU A 15 1.09 14.48 5.58
CA LEU A 15 1.52 15.01 4.28
C LEU A 15 0.84 16.32 3.83
N PRO A 16 -0.50 16.45 3.84
CA PRO A 16 -1.17 17.67 3.34
C PRO A 16 -0.95 18.92 4.20
N TYR A 17 -0.32 18.79 5.38
CA TYR A 17 -0.15 19.88 6.34
C TYR A 17 1.29 20.35 6.50
N VAL A 18 2.25 19.72 5.81
CA VAL A 18 3.67 20.03 5.94
C VAL A 18 4.24 20.76 4.73
N SER A 19 5.37 21.44 4.92
CA SER A 19 6.06 22.14 3.84
C SER A 19 6.69 21.18 2.83
N LEU A 20 7.02 21.68 1.63
CA LEU A 20 7.52 20.90 0.49
C LEU A 20 8.75 20.03 0.81
N PHE A 21 9.66 20.53 1.66
CA PHE A 21 10.83 19.78 2.12
C PHE A 21 10.44 18.53 2.91
N TRP A 22 9.47 18.68 3.81
CA TRP A 22 8.95 17.59 4.63
C TRP A 22 8.09 16.63 3.81
N VAL A 23 7.33 17.11 2.82
CA VAL A 23 6.59 16.25 1.88
C VAL A 23 7.53 15.23 1.21
N GLY A 24 8.70 15.67 0.73
CA GLY A 24 9.70 14.78 0.14
C GLY A 24 10.22 13.74 1.14
N THR A 25 10.60 14.18 2.34
CA THR A 25 11.11 13.31 3.40
C THR A 25 10.07 12.25 3.84
N LEU A 26 8.84 12.69 4.10
CA LEU A 26 7.72 11.81 4.45
C LEU A 26 7.42 10.81 3.34
N SER A 27 7.45 11.24 2.07
CA SER A 27 7.22 10.35 0.92
C SER A 27 8.25 9.22 0.84
N VAL A 28 9.52 9.50 1.16
CA VAL A 28 10.57 8.47 1.25
C VAL A 28 10.26 7.47 2.37
N ILE A 29 9.89 7.95 3.57
CA ILE A 29 9.55 7.11 4.72
C ILE A 29 8.34 6.22 4.38
N ILE A 30 7.28 6.80 3.82
CA ILE A 30 6.07 6.08 3.38
C ILE A 30 6.44 5.01 2.36
N GLY A 31 7.27 5.36 1.36
CA GLY A 31 7.74 4.42 0.34
C GLY A 31 8.53 3.24 0.93
N LEU A 32 9.41 3.49 1.90
CA LEU A 32 10.16 2.43 2.60
C LEU A 32 9.25 1.49 3.38
N ILE A 33 8.26 2.02 4.12
CA ILE A 33 7.30 1.22 4.88
C ILE A 33 6.46 0.36 3.94
N LEU A 34 5.93 0.95 2.86
CA LEU A 34 5.14 0.23 1.86
C LEU A 34 5.97 -0.83 1.12
N SER A 35 7.23 -0.54 0.79
CA SER A 35 8.15 -1.51 0.18
C SER A 35 8.37 -2.73 1.08
N SER A 36 8.54 -2.52 2.39
CA SER A 36 8.64 -3.59 3.38
C SER A 36 7.35 -4.42 3.47
N ALA A 37 6.19 -3.76 3.50
CA ALA A 37 4.90 -4.44 3.55
C ALA A 37 4.64 -5.29 2.29
N PHE A 38 4.99 -4.76 1.12
CA PHE A 38 4.76 -5.40 -0.18
C PHE A 38 5.46 -6.75 -0.30
N SER A 39 6.71 -6.85 0.17
CA SER A 39 7.45 -8.11 0.21
C SER A 39 6.71 -9.20 1.02
N ALA A 40 6.25 -8.85 2.23
CA ALA A 40 5.52 -9.79 3.07
C ALA A 40 4.17 -10.23 2.47
N ILE A 41 3.44 -9.33 1.80
CA ILE A 41 2.16 -9.66 1.15
C ILE A 41 2.37 -10.62 -0.01
N LEU A 42 3.40 -10.39 -0.84
CA LEU A 42 3.71 -11.27 -1.96
C LEU A 42 4.08 -12.68 -1.49
N VAL A 43 4.96 -12.79 -0.49
CA VAL A 43 5.33 -14.09 0.08
C VAL A 43 4.09 -14.79 0.62
N TYR A 44 3.27 -14.09 1.39
CA TYR A 44 2.01 -14.62 1.93
C TYR A 44 1.05 -15.12 0.83
N ALA A 45 0.92 -14.38 -0.27
CA ALA A 45 0.08 -14.79 -1.40
C ALA A 45 0.62 -16.05 -2.09
N THR A 46 1.94 -16.19 -2.20
CA THR A 46 2.57 -17.38 -2.79
C THR A 46 2.48 -18.60 -1.86
N GLU A 47 2.52 -18.41 -0.55
CA GLU A 47 2.34 -19.48 0.46
C GLU A 47 0.89 -20.00 0.52
N LEU A 48 -0.09 -19.16 0.19
CA LEU A 48 -1.51 -19.57 0.10
C LEU A 48 -1.81 -20.51 -1.07
N MET A 49 -1.05 -20.41 -2.17
CA MET A 49 -1.21 -21.26 -3.37
C MET A 49 0.15 -21.82 -3.82
N PRO A 50 0.74 -22.74 -3.04
CA PRO A 50 2.02 -23.33 -3.37
C PRO A 50 1.93 -24.09 -4.70
N GLY A 51 2.90 -23.88 -5.59
CA GLY A 51 2.94 -24.48 -6.93
C GLY A 51 2.41 -23.59 -8.06
N LYS A 52 1.77 -22.45 -7.77
CA LYS A 52 1.31 -21.47 -8.78
C LYS A 52 2.00 -20.10 -8.62
N VAL A 53 3.27 -20.10 -8.21
CA VAL A 53 4.03 -18.87 -7.89
C VAL A 53 4.04 -17.88 -9.06
N GLY A 54 4.26 -18.34 -10.29
CA GLY A 54 4.27 -17.47 -11.48
C GLY A 54 2.91 -16.80 -11.76
N LEU A 55 1.79 -17.51 -11.54
CA LEU A 55 0.45 -16.96 -11.69
C LEU A 55 0.17 -15.91 -10.60
N VAL A 56 0.50 -16.22 -9.34
CA VAL A 56 0.30 -15.29 -8.22
C VAL A 56 1.14 -14.04 -8.42
N ALA A 57 2.44 -14.17 -8.68
CA ALA A 57 3.32 -13.04 -8.92
C ALA A 57 2.86 -12.22 -10.13
N GLY A 58 2.50 -12.88 -11.24
CA GLY A 58 2.00 -12.21 -12.44
C GLY A 58 0.72 -11.41 -12.21
N LEU A 59 -0.27 -12.00 -11.51
CA LEU A 59 -1.50 -11.29 -11.15
C LEU A 59 -1.23 -10.15 -10.17
N PHE A 60 -0.39 -10.37 -9.16
CA PHE A 60 -0.13 -9.37 -8.11
C PHE A 60 0.60 -8.15 -8.68
N PHE A 61 1.70 -8.35 -9.39
CA PHE A 61 2.43 -7.27 -10.04
C PHE A 61 1.62 -6.64 -11.18
N GLY A 62 0.93 -7.46 -12.00
CA GLY A 62 0.08 -6.97 -13.08
C GLY A 62 -1.04 -6.04 -12.60
N PHE A 63 -1.78 -6.44 -11.56
CA PHE A 63 -2.79 -5.59 -10.94
C PHE A 63 -2.18 -4.37 -10.23
N ALA A 64 -1.07 -4.54 -9.51
CA ALA A 64 -0.43 -3.43 -8.82
C ALA A 64 0.00 -2.32 -9.79
N PHE A 65 0.66 -2.67 -10.89
CA PHE A 65 1.05 -1.70 -11.91
C PHE A 65 -0.17 -1.18 -12.70
N GLY A 66 -1.13 -2.03 -13.04
CA GLY A 66 -2.37 -1.62 -13.72
C GLY A 66 -3.18 -0.60 -12.91
N MET A 67 -3.40 -0.87 -11.61
CA MET A 67 -4.05 0.07 -10.71
C MET A 67 -3.19 1.32 -10.44
N GLY A 68 -1.86 1.19 -10.40
CA GLY A 68 -0.96 2.34 -10.29
C GLY A 68 -1.10 3.30 -11.48
N GLY A 69 -1.13 2.76 -12.71
CA GLY A 69 -1.32 3.55 -13.93
C GLY A 69 -2.72 4.18 -14.01
N LEU A 70 -3.77 3.39 -13.76
CA LEU A 70 -5.15 3.88 -13.75
C LEU A 70 -5.36 4.94 -12.66
N GLY A 71 -4.85 4.69 -11.45
CA GLY A 71 -4.90 5.62 -10.33
C GLY A 71 -4.17 6.93 -10.65
N SER A 72 -3.00 6.86 -11.30
CA SER A 72 -2.27 8.06 -11.73
C SER A 72 -3.07 8.91 -12.70
N ALA A 73 -3.76 8.29 -13.66
CA ALA A 73 -4.62 9.02 -14.60
C ALA A 73 -5.82 9.68 -13.90
N ILE A 74 -6.49 8.95 -13.00
CA ILE A 74 -7.64 9.47 -12.25
C ILE A 74 -7.22 10.61 -11.31
N LEU A 75 -6.18 10.40 -10.51
CA LEU A 75 -5.67 11.40 -9.57
C LEU A 75 -5.09 12.61 -10.29
N GLY A 76 -4.43 12.42 -11.45
CA GLY A 76 -3.96 13.51 -12.31
C GLY A 76 -5.11 14.39 -12.79
N LYS A 77 -6.19 13.78 -13.30
CA LYS A 77 -7.40 14.52 -13.69
C LYS A 77 -8.02 15.28 -12.52
N ILE A 78 -8.03 14.71 -11.32
CA ILE A 78 -8.51 15.39 -10.11
C ILE A 78 -7.59 16.56 -9.75
N ALA A 79 -6.28 16.39 -9.86
CA ALA A 79 -5.29 17.45 -9.60
C ALA A 79 -5.53 18.65 -10.53
N ASP A 80 -5.74 18.40 -11.82
CA ASP A 80 -6.00 19.43 -12.83
C ASP A 80 -7.32 20.18 -12.55
N ALA A 81 -8.34 19.47 -12.05
CA ALA A 81 -9.67 20.04 -11.79
C ALA A 81 -9.79 20.75 -10.43
N THR A 82 -8.98 20.39 -9.43
CA THR A 82 -9.09 20.90 -8.05
C THR A 82 -7.80 21.53 -7.57
N SER A 83 -6.81 20.71 -7.20
CA SER A 83 -5.43 21.09 -6.87
C SER A 83 -4.65 19.86 -6.42
N ILE A 84 -3.32 19.99 -6.41
CA ILE A 84 -2.42 18.98 -5.83
C ILE A 84 -2.70 18.80 -4.33
N GLU A 85 -2.98 19.86 -3.58
CA GLU A 85 -3.31 19.77 -2.14
C GLU A 85 -4.55 18.91 -1.88
N TYR A 86 -5.58 19.02 -2.72
CA TYR A 86 -6.78 18.20 -2.60
C TYR A 86 -6.48 16.72 -2.86
N VAL A 87 -5.62 16.41 -3.84
CA VAL A 87 -5.15 15.04 -4.09
C VAL A 87 -4.38 14.48 -2.89
N PHE A 88 -3.48 15.28 -2.28
CA PHE A 88 -2.79 14.87 -1.05
C PHE A 88 -3.76 14.59 0.10
N LYS A 89 -4.82 15.40 0.25
CA LYS A 89 -5.87 15.15 1.25
C LYS A 89 -6.63 13.85 0.98
N ILE A 90 -6.93 13.50 -0.27
CA ILE A 90 -7.57 12.21 -0.60
C ILE A 90 -6.61 11.05 -0.29
N CYS A 91 -5.39 11.12 -0.82
CA CYS A 91 -4.35 10.09 -0.67
C CYS A 91 -3.96 9.86 0.80
N ALA A 92 -4.10 10.86 1.66
CA ALA A 92 -3.86 10.74 3.09
C ALA A 92 -4.71 9.65 3.77
N PHE A 93 -5.93 9.42 3.30
CA PHE A 93 -6.87 8.44 3.87
C PHE A 93 -6.81 7.07 3.19
N LEU A 94 -6.23 6.96 1.99
CA LEU A 94 -6.14 5.69 1.25
C LEU A 94 -5.54 4.54 2.07
N PRO A 95 -4.49 4.74 2.89
CA PRO A 95 -3.92 3.65 3.69
C PRO A 95 -4.86 3.08 4.75
N LEU A 96 -5.91 3.82 5.16
CA LEU A 96 -6.90 3.32 6.11
C LEU A 96 -7.72 2.16 5.54
N ILE A 97 -7.84 2.05 4.20
CA ILE A 97 -8.44 0.88 3.54
C ILE A 97 -7.68 -0.40 3.92
N GLY A 98 -6.39 -0.28 4.26
CA GLY A 98 -5.57 -1.34 4.81
C GLY A 98 -6.11 -2.02 6.07
N ILE A 99 -7.04 -1.38 6.80
CA ILE A 99 -7.73 -2.02 7.94
C ILE A 99 -8.44 -3.31 7.51
N ILE A 100 -8.95 -3.37 6.27
CA ILE A 100 -9.61 -4.55 5.70
C ILE A 100 -8.64 -5.75 5.65
N THR A 101 -7.33 -5.52 5.66
CA THR A 101 -6.36 -6.62 5.75
C THR A 101 -6.44 -7.42 7.06
N GLY A 102 -7.11 -6.89 8.09
CA GLY A 102 -7.42 -7.63 9.32
C GLY A 102 -8.37 -8.82 9.12
N PHE A 103 -9.10 -8.87 7.99
CA PHE A 103 -9.92 -10.03 7.62
C PHE A 103 -9.10 -11.17 6.98
N LEU A 104 -7.80 -10.98 6.72
CA LEU A 104 -6.99 -12.07 6.18
C LEU A 104 -6.74 -13.16 7.23
N PRO A 105 -6.87 -14.44 6.84
CA PRO A 105 -6.62 -15.56 7.75
C PRO A 105 -5.17 -15.55 8.23
N ASN A 106 -4.99 -15.74 9.53
CA ASN A 106 -3.67 -15.67 10.13
C ASN A 106 -2.91 -16.99 9.87
N LEU A 107 -1.98 -17.00 8.91
CA LEU A 107 -1.19 -18.19 8.58
C LEU A 107 -0.08 -18.51 9.61
N GLU A 108 0.21 -17.63 10.57
CA GLU A 108 1.25 -17.85 11.59
C GLU A 108 0.89 -18.93 12.63
N GLY A 109 -0.35 -19.43 12.65
CA GLY A 109 -0.82 -20.45 13.60
C GLY A 109 -0.48 -21.92 13.25
N ARG A 110 0.12 -22.22 12.09
CA ARG A 110 0.39 -23.61 11.64
C ARG A 110 1.83 -24.07 11.79
N LYS A 111 2.56 -23.54 12.78
CA LYS A 111 3.80 -24.15 13.30
C LYS A 111 3.66 -24.48 14.78
N LYS A 112 2.97 -25.59 15.08
CA LYS A 112 3.23 -26.39 16.29
C LYS A 112 2.67 -27.80 16.14
N THR A 113 3.41 -28.65 15.45
CA THR A 113 3.37 -30.10 15.71
C THR A 113 4.77 -30.62 15.50
N GLU A 114 5.56 -30.53 16.57
CA GLU A 114 6.55 -31.54 16.93
C GLU A 114 6.17 -32.01 18.34
#